data_AF-A0A0V8RRQ4-F1
#
_entry.id   AF-A0A0V8RRQ4-F1
#
_cell.length_a   1.000
_cell.length_b   1.000
_cell.length_c   1.000
_cell.angle_alpha   90.00
_cell.angle_beta   90.00
_cell.angle_gamma   90.00
#
_symmetry.space_group_name_H-M   'P 1'
#
loop_
_entity.id
_entity.type
_entity.pdbx_description
1 polymer ?
#
loop_
_entity_poly.entity_id
_entity_poly.type
_entity_poly.pdbx_seq_one_letter_code
_entity_poly.pdbx_strand_id
1 'polypeptide(L)'
;MAALLAGVFIVVLTLELIAMFSPALLGLVGSRRHRYSVTVYAPAGMEQQAALLARQVAARLGVKDYRVEPVAANSSSGLMSVVLYDKGEPVLVLFTSSVEGISSLVYQLASQLLPRVEQNATLRNATLLYAGSAGIFLLPKNATFVDQFVRSIISSHASTESSTSSNTTSTAANATAPG
;
A
#
# COMPACT_ATOMS: atom_id res chain seq x y z
N MET A 1 47.31 -39.47 24.06
CA MET A 1 46.19 -38.83 24.79
C MET A 1 46.07 -37.33 24.55
N ALA A 2 47.16 -36.55 24.55
CA ALA A 2 47.12 -35.08 24.38
C ALA A 2 46.47 -34.58 23.06
N ALA A 3 46.67 -35.29 21.94
CA ALA A 3 46.09 -34.90 20.64
C ALA A 3 44.55 -35.01 20.60
N LEU A 4 43.97 -35.94 21.37
CA LEU A 4 42.52 -36.15 21.48
C LEU A 4 41.86 -35.04 22.31
N LEU A 5 42.54 -34.61 23.38
CA LEU A 5 42.08 -33.51 24.24
C LEU A 5 42.15 -32.15 23.52
N ALA A 6 43.20 -31.92 22.71
CA ALA A 6 43.31 -30.72 21.88
C ALA A 6 42.20 -30.64 20.81
N GLY A 7 41.86 -31.76 20.18
CA GLY A 7 40.77 -31.83 19.20
C GLY A 7 39.41 -31.49 19.82
N VAL A 8 39.10 -32.03 20.99
CA VAL A 8 37.85 -31.73 21.72
C VAL A 8 37.80 -30.26 22.11
N PHE A 9 38.92 -29.68 22.56
CA PHE A 9 38.98 -28.26 22.94
C PHE A 9 38.71 -27.32 21.76
N ILE A 10 39.23 -27.63 20.56
CA ILE A 10 38.97 -26.85 19.33
C ILE A 10 37.50 -26.96 18.90
N VAL A 11 36.89 -28.14 19.04
CA VAL A 11 35.46 -28.35 18.70
C VAL A 11 34.55 -27.59 19.67
N VAL A 12 34.86 -27.59 20.97
CA VAL A 12 34.10 -26.83 21.98
C VAL A 12 34.22 -25.33 21.73
N LEU A 13 35.41 -24.81 21.45
CA LEU A 13 35.62 -23.38 21.15
C LEU A 13 34.89 -22.93 19.88
N THR A 14 34.88 -23.77 18.84
CA THR A 14 34.14 -23.44 17.60
C THR A 14 32.63 -23.51 17.81
N LEU A 15 32.12 -24.46 18.60
CA LEU A 15 30.70 -24.50 18.98
C LEU A 15 30.28 -23.29 19.81
N GLU A 16 31.13 -22.87 20.74
CA GLU A 16 30.87 -21.71 21.62
C GLU A 16 30.89 -20.40 20.83
N LEU A 17 31.80 -20.28 19.85
CA LEU A 17 31.84 -19.17 18.91
C LEU A 17 30.56 -19.14 18.05
N ILE A 18 30.13 -20.29 17.50
CA ILE A 18 28.89 -20.38 16.71
C ILE A 18 27.68 -20.03 17.60
N ALA A 19 27.63 -20.49 18.85
CA ALA A 19 26.56 -20.17 19.79
C ALA A 19 26.49 -18.67 20.13
N MET A 20 27.63 -17.98 20.29
CA MET A 20 27.66 -16.52 20.48
C MET A 20 27.16 -15.74 19.27
N PHE A 21 27.42 -16.23 18.04
CA PHE A 21 26.95 -15.60 16.80
C PHE A 21 25.63 -16.16 16.26
N SER A 22 25.07 -17.20 16.88
CA SER A 22 23.80 -17.82 16.48
C SER A 22 22.61 -16.86 16.53
N PRO A 23 22.47 -15.94 17.52
CA PRO A 23 21.39 -14.96 17.51
C PRO A 23 21.46 -14.02 16.29
N ALA A 24 22.67 -13.70 15.82
CA ALA A 24 22.89 -12.86 14.64
C ALA A 24 22.55 -13.60 13.33
N LEU A 25 22.79 -14.92 13.25
CA LEU A 25 22.45 -15.75 12.10
C LEU A 25 20.94 -16.10 12.05
N LEU A 26 20.31 -16.35 13.19
CA LEU A 26 18.85 -16.55 13.28
C LEU A 26 18.07 -15.27 12.92
N GLY A 27 18.63 -14.09 13.18
CA GLY A 27 18.08 -12.82 12.71
C GLY A 27 18.13 -12.64 11.18
N LEU A 28 19.05 -13.32 10.48
CA LEU A 28 19.24 -13.25 9.03
C LEU A 28 18.35 -14.25 8.25
N VAL A 29 18.00 -15.39 8.84
CA VAL A 29 17.14 -16.41 8.20
C VAL A 29 15.64 -16.06 8.30
N GLY A 30 15.27 -15.15 9.19
CA GLY A 30 13.96 -14.49 9.22
C GLY A 30 13.76 -13.50 8.09
N SER A 31 14.15 -13.85 6.86
CA SER A 31 13.86 -13.07 5.66
C SER A 31 12.35 -13.10 5.41
N ARG A 32 11.63 -12.23 6.13
CA ARG A 32 10.21 -11.85 5.95
C ARG A 32 9.96 -11.19 4.58
N ARG A 33 10.76 -11.50 3.55
CA ARG A 33 10.76 -10.80 2.26
C ARG A 33 9.56 -11.13 1.39
N HIS A 34 8.78 -12.17 1.70
CA HIS A 34 7.64 -12.60 0.88
C HIS A 34 6.36 -12.79 1.69
N ARG A 35 6.07 -11.84 2.60
CA ARG A 35 4.87 -11.95 3.43
C ARG A 35 3.64 -11.29 2.80
N TYR A 36 3.86 -10.25 2.00
CA TYR A 36 2.78 -9.42 1.49
C TYR A 36 2.41 -9.77 0.05
N SER A 37 1.16 -9.52 -0.31
CA SER A 37 0.70 -9.43 -1.70
C SER A 37 0.08 -8.07 -1.95
N VAL A 38 0.18 -7.58 -3.19
CA VAL A 38 -0.26 -6.23 -3.57
C VAL A 38 -1.42 -6.34 -4.56
N THR A 39 -2.54 -5.69 -4.28
CA THR A 39 -3.61 -5.51 -5.26
C THR A 39 -3.79 -4.02 -5.52
N VAL A 40 -3.75 -3.62 -6.79
CA VAL A 40 -4.03 -2.25 -7.21
C VAL A 40 -5.38 -2.21 -7.88
N TYR A 41 -6.31 -1.46 -7.30
CA TYR A 41 -7.62 -1.21 -7.87
C TYR A 41 -7.56 0.05 -8.72
N ALA A 42 -7.98 -0.05 -9.98
CA ALA A 42 -7.90 1.05 -10.91
C ALA A 42 -9.14 1.16 -11.79
N PRO A 43 -9.55 2.37 -12.15
CA PRO A 43 -10.63 2.60 -13.09
C PRO A 43 -10.24 2.13 -14.51
N ALA A 44 -11.25 1.81 -15.32
CA ALA A 44 -11.06 1.47 -16.72
C ALA A 44 -10.27 2.58 -17.45
N GLY A 45 -9.24 2.19 -18.21
CA GLY A 45 -8.34 3.12 -18.91
C GLY A 45 -7.08 3.54 -18.13
N MET A 46 -6.95 3.17 -16.85
CA MET A 46 -5.74 3.40 -16.04
C MET A 46 -4.93 2.13 -15.74
N GLU A 47 -5.25 1.02 -16.41
CA GLU A 47 -4.66 -0.29 -16.16
C GLU A 47 -3.13 -0.30 -16.34
N GLN A 48 -2.62 0.47 -17.31
CA GLN A 48 -1.17 0.58 -17.54
C GLN A 48 -0.47 1.30 -16.39
N GLN A 49 -1.02 2.42 -15.92
CA GLN A 49 -0.50 3.18 -14.78
C GLN A 49 -0.58 2.33 -13.51
N ALA A 50 -1.69 1.62 -13.31
CA ALA A 50 -1.90 0.72 -12.19
C ALA A 50 -0.93 -0.47 -12.21
N ALA A 51 -0.63 -1.03 -13.38
CA ALA A 51 0.36 -2.09 -13.54
C ALA A 51 1.78 -1.60 -13.23
N LEU A 52 2.14 -0.39 -13.68
CA LEU A 52 3.41 0.24 -13.34
C LEU A 52 3.52 0.48 -11.83
N LEU A 53 2.47 1.02 -11.21
CA LEU A 53 2.40 1.23 -9.77
C LEU A 53 2.53 -0.09 -9.00
N ALA A 54 1.77 -1.11 -9.37
CA ALA A 54 1.83 -2.42 -8.75
C ALA A 54 3.24 -3.02 -8.82
N ARG A 55 3.91 -2.92 -9.98
CA ARG A 55 5.29 -3.36 -10.17
C ARG A 55 6.28 -2.60 -9.30
N GLN A 56 6.16 -1.27 -9.23
CA GLN A 56 7.05 -0.45 -8.40
C GLN A 56 6.89 -0.75 -6.91
N VAL A 57 5.64 -0.85 -6.44
CA VAL A 57 5.33 -1.20 -5.05
C VAL A 57 5.85 -2.61 -4.73
N ALA A 58 5.58 -3.58 -5.60
CA ALA A 58 6.02 -4.96 -5.43
C ALA A 58 7.55 -5.07 -5.40
N ALA A 59 8.24 -4.44 -6.36
CA ALA A 59 9.70 -4.41 -6.40
C ALA A 59 10.30 -3.77 -5.14
N ARG A 60 9.70 -2.70 -4.65
CA ARG A 60 10.19 -1.99 -3.44
C ARG A 60 9.99 -2.81 -2.17
N LEU A 61 8.89 -3.55 -2.07
CA LEU A 61 8.58 -4.41 -0.93
C LEU A 61 9.23 -5.81 -1.04
N GLY A 62 9.83 -6.16 -2.18
CA GLY A 62 10.35 -7.52 -2.44
C GLY A 62 9.26 -8.56 -2.65
N VAL A 63 8.06 -8.13 -3.01
CA VAL A 63 6.87 -8.96 -3.21
C VAL A 63 6.84 -9.50 -4.64
N LYS A 64 6.51 -10.79 -4.80
CA LYS A 64 6.34 -11.42 -6.11
C LYS A 64 4.88 -11.39 -6.59
N ASP A 65 3.94 -11.48 -5.65
CA ASP A 65 2.52 -11.55 -5.94
C ASP A 65 1.90 -10.15 -5.96
N TYR A 66 1.72 -9.61 -7.16
CA TYR A 66 0.96 -8.40 -7.39
C TYR A 66 -0.08 -8.61 -8.50
N ARG A 67 -1.24 -7.97 -8.35
CA ARG A 67 -2.29 -7.98 -9.38
C ARG A 67 -2.95 -6.61 -9.49
N VAL A 68 -3.54 -6.37 -10.66
CA VAL A 68 -4.35 -5.18 -10.93
C VAL A 68 -5.79 -5.65 -11.09
N GLU A 69 -6.70 -5.00 -10.37
CA GLU A 69 -8.13 -5.25 -10.49
C GLU A 69 -8.82 -4.03 -11.12
N PRO A 70 -9.47 -4.21 -12.28
CA PRO A 70 -10.24 -3.15 -12.89
C PRO A 70 -11.51 -2.90 -12.09
N VAL A 71 -11.85 -1.63 -11.91
CA VAL A 71 -13.06 -1.15 -11.26
C VAL A 71 -13.86 -0.34 -12.27
N ALA A 72 -15.14 -0.67 -12.42
CA ALA A 72 -16.05 0.17 -13.19
C ALA A 72 -16.23 1.50 -12.46
N ALA A 73 -15.70 2.57 -13.02
CA ALA A 73 -15.87 3.93 -12.51
C ALA A 73 -16.92 4.66 -13.34
N ASN A 74 -17.78 5.43 -12.65
CA ASN A 74 -18.85 6.20 -13.28
C ASN A 74 -18.34 7.51 -13.89
N SER A 75 -17.07 7.85 -13.69
CA SER A 75 -16.41 9.05 -14.21
C SER A 75 -14.96 8.75 -14.63
N SER A 76 -14.33 9.71 -15.31
CA SER A 76 -12.88 9.75 -15.58
C SER A 76 -12.04 10.03 -14.32
N SER A 77 -12.47 9.54 -13.16
CA SER A 77 -11.73 9.65 -11.90
C SER A 77 -10.35 9.03 -12.10
N GLY A 78 -9.30 9.81 -11.86
CA GLY A 78 -7.92 9.31 -11.89
C GLY A 78 -7.52 8.56 -10.61
N LEU A 79 -8.48 8.27 -9.72
CA LEU A 79 -8.21 7.71 -8.41
C LEU A 79 -8.00 6.19 -8.47
N MET A 80 -6.83 5.75 -8.04
CA MET A 80 -6.45 4.36 -7.84
C MET A 80 -6.34 4.07 -6.34
N SER A 81 -6.38 2.78 -5.98
CA SER A 81 -6.11 2.33 -4.62
C SER A 81 -5.09 1.20 -4.61
N VAL A 82 -4.12 1.30 -3.71
CA VAL A 82 -3.16 0.24 -3.42
C VAL A 82 -3.58 -0.44 -2.12
N VAL A 83 -3.86 -1.74 -2.21
CA VAL A 83 -4.18 -2.57 -1.05
C VAL A 83 -3.07 -3.59 -0.85
N LEU A 84 -2.49 -3.58 0.35
CA LEU A 84 -1.52 -4.56 0.78
C LEU A 84 -2.22 -5.64 1.62
N TYR A 85 -1.94 -6.90 1.29
CA TYR A 85 -2.46 -8.06 1.99
C TYR A 85 -1.32 -8.80 2.66
N ASP A 86 -1.58 -9.36 3.84
CA ASP A 86 -0.70 -10.29 4.54
C ASP A 86 -1.47 -11.60 4.72
N LYS A 87 -0.99 -12.68 4.09
CA LYS A 87 -1.66 -14.01 4.11
C LYS A 87 -3.15 -13.95 3.74
N GLY A 88 -3.53 -13.05 2.83
CA GLY A 88 -4.91 -12.86 2.37
C GLY A 88 -5.74 -11.87 3.20
N GLU A 89 -5.21 -11.33 4.29
CA GLU A 89 -5.89 -10.31 5.09
C GLU A 89 -5.41 -8.91 4.70
N PRO A 90 -6.32 -7.93 4.50
CA PRO A 90 -5.92 -6.56 4.16
C PRO A 90 -5.25 -5.90 5.38
N VAL A 91 -4.05 -5.34 5.18
CA VAL A 91 -3.29 -4.68 6.25
C VAL A 91 -3.08 -3.19 5.99
N LEU A 92 -3.07 -2.76 4.73
CA LEU A 92 -2.91 -1.37 4.35
C LEU A 92 -3.75 -1.05 3.12
N VAL A 93 -4.42 0.09 3.12
CA VAL A 93 -5.15 0.67 2.00
C VAL A 93 -4.66 2.09 1.81
N LEU A 94 -4.35 2.47 0.58
CA LEU A 94 -3.88 3.80 0.23
C LEU A 94 -4.52 4.24 -1.08
N PHE A 95 -5.11 5.43 -1.09
CA PHE A 95 -5.65 6.03 -2.31
C PHE A 95 -4.63 6.99 -2.93
N THR A 96 -4.55 6.99 -4.26
CA THR A 96 -3.63 7.85 -5.00
C THR A 96 -4.16 8.14 -6.40
N SER A 97 -3.91 9.34 -6.91
CA SER A 97 -4.14 9.69 -8.32
C SER A 97 -2.86 9.64 -9.16
N SER A 98 -1.70 9.40 -8.54
CA SER A 98 -0.39 9.39 -9.17
C SER A 98 0.37 8.08 -8.90
N VAL A 99 1.32 7.78 -9.77
CA VAL A 99 2.25 6.65 -9.63
C VAL A 99 3.51 7.09 -8.87
N GLU A 100 3.89 8.36 -8.95
CA GLU A 100 5.15 8.85 -8.42
C GLU A 100 5.16 8.89 -6.89
N GLY A 101 6.26 8.42 -6.28
CA GLY A 101 6.48 8.48 -4.83
C GLY A 101 5.66 7.49 -3.99
N ILE A 102 4.59 6.89 -4.54
CA ILE A 102 3.70 5.98 -3.79
C ILE A 102 4.42 4.71 -3.34
N SER A 103 5.31 4.16 -4.16
CA SER A 103 6.10 2.96 -3.78
C SER A 103 6.96 3.19 -2.54
N SER A 104 7.58 4.37 -2.42
CA SER A 104 8.34 4.78 -1.24
C SER A 104 7.44 4.99 -0.01
N LEU A 105 6.29 5.62 -0.20
CA LEU A 105 5.32 5.85 0.86
C LEU A 105 4.75 4.54 1.42
N VAL A 106 4.32 3.63 0.53
CA VAL A 106 3.86 2.29 0.92
C VAL A 106 4.96 1.53 1.65
N TYR A 107 6.20 1.59 1.17
CA TYR A 107 7.34 0.97 1.87
C TYR A 107 7.56 1.56 3.27
N GLN A 108 7.47 2.88 3.42
CA GLN A 108 7.63 3.55 4.71
C GLN A 108 6.51 3.16 5.69
N LEU A 109 5.25 3.17 5.24
CA LEU A 109 4.10 2.75 6.05
C LEU A 109 4.22 1.26 6.42
N ALA A 110 4.60 0.40 5.47
CA ALA A 110 4.75 -1.03 5.68
C ALA A 110 5.92 -1.39 6.61
N SER A 111 7.00 -0.60 6.61
CA SER A 111 8.17 -0.84 7.46
C SER A 111 8.04 -0.23 8.86
N GLN A 112 7.33 0.89 9.00
CA GLN A 112 7.26 1.63 10.27
C GLN A 112 5.98 1.37 11.06
N LEU A 113 4.83 1.27 10.37
CA LEU A 113 3.52 1.18 11.04
C LEU A 113 3.02 -0.24 11.15
N LEU A 114 3.13 -1.06 10.09
CA LEU A 114 2.62 -2.43 10.14
C LEU A 114 3.24 -3.26 11.29
N PRO A 115 4.56 -3.22 11.56
CA PRO A 115 5.11 -3.95 12.70
C PRO A 115 4.53 -3.50 14.05
N ARG A 116 4.20 -2.21 14.19
CA ARG A 116 3.58 -1.67 15.40
C ARG A 116 2.12 -2.11 15.56
N VAL A 117 1.40 -2.23 14.44
CA VAL A 117 0.04 -2.77 14.40
C VAL A 117 0.03 -4.25 14.76
N GLU A 118 1.00 -5.03 14.29
CA GLU A 118 1.12 -6.45 14.65
C GLU A 118 1.42 -6.67 16.13
N GLN A 119 2.22 -5.80 16.72
CA GLN A 119 2.60 -5.88 18.13
C GLN A 119 1.50 -5.39 19.08
N ASN A 120 0.55 -4.59 18.58
CA ASN A 120 -0.54 -4.06 19.39
C ASN A 120 -1.80 -4.92 19.25
N ALA A 121 -2.18 -5.60 20.33
CA ALA A 121 -3.31 -6.52 20.36
C ALA A 121 -4.65 -5.89 19.91
N THR A 122 -4.86 -4.60 20.15
CA THR A 122 -6.09 -3.91 19.75
C THR A 122 -6.09 -3.53 18.27
N LEU A 123 -4.93 -3.26 17.69
CA LEU A 123 -4.78 -2.85 16.29
C LEU A 123 -4.58 -4.04 15.34
N ARG A 124 -4.22 -5.21 15.88
CA ARG A 124 -3.98 -6.44 15.10
C ARG A 124 -5.17 -6.88 14.23
N ASN A 125 -6.38 -6.47 14.61
CA ASN A 125 -7.63 -6.75 13.90
C ASN A 125 -8.13 -5.56 13.05
N ALA A 126 -7.25 -4.59 12.75
CA ALA A 126 -7.55 -3.46 11.89
C ALA A 126 -6.68 -3.44 10.63
N THR A 127 -7.25 -2.90 9.56
CA THR A 127 -6.56 -2.52 8.34
C THR A 127 -6.25 -1.03 8.41
N LEU A 128 -5.01 -0.65 8.13
CA LEU A 128 -4.64 0.77 8.08
C LEU A 128 -5.15 1.40 6.79
N LEU A 129 -5.89 2.50 6.89
CA LEU A 129 -6.25 3.34 5.76
C LEU A 129 -5.42 4.61 5.81
N TYR A 130 -4.58 4.83 4.80
CA TYR A 130 -3.85 6.08 4.64
C TYR A 130 -4.58 7.00 3.67
N ALA A 131 -5.06 8.15 4.18
CA ALA A 131 -5.82 9.15 3.44
C ALA A 131 -5.01 10.44 3.21
N GLY A 132 -3.70 10.31 2.96
CA GLY A 132 -2.84 11.45 2.66
C GLY A 132 -2.74 12.43 3.83
N SER A 133 -3.12 13.69 3.59
CA SER A 133 -3.09 14.77 4.58
C SER A 133 -4.13 14.61 5.70
N ALA A 134 -5.18 13.81 5.49
CA ALA A 134 -6.18 13.52 6.51
C ALA A 134 -5.66 12.55 7.59
N GLY A 135 -4.51 11.90 7.35
CA GLY A 135 -3.87 11.00 8.30
C GLY A 135 -4.21 9.52 8.08
N ILE A 136 -4.09 8.76 9.18
CA ILE A 136 -4.26 7.30 9.20
C ILE A 136 -5.55 6.96 9.94
N PHE A 137 -6.40 6.18 9.28
CA PHE A 137 -7.64 5.65 9.82
C PHE A 137 -7.56 4.14 9.98
N LEU A 138 -8.46 3.58 10.77
CA LEU A 138 -8.57 2.15 11.00
C LEU A 138 -9.84 1.64 10.34
N LEU A 139 -9.69 0.66 9.45
CA LEU A 139 -10.79 -0.09 8.86
C LEU A 139 -10.86 -1.46 9.53
N PRO A 140 -12.04 -2.12 9.54
CA PRO A 140 -12.15 -3.51 9.93
C PRO A 140 -11.26 -4.41 9.06
N LYS A 141 -10.57 -5.37 9.67
CA LYS A 141 -9.73 -6.35 8.95
C LYS A 141 -10.56 -7.41 8.25
N ASN A 142 -11.28 -6.99 7.21
CA ASN A 142 -12.16 -7.83 6.42
C ASN A 142 -11.94 -7.55 4.93
N ALA A 143 -11.46 -8.55 4.19
CA ALA A 143 -11.15 -8.42 2.76
C ALA A 143 -12.35 -7.98 1.92
N THR A 144 -13.52 -8.58 2.16
CA THR A 144 -14.75 -8.26 1.42
C THR A 144 -15.19 -6.82 1.69
N PHE A 145 -15.12 -6.39 2.95
CA PHE A 145 -15.47 -5.02 3.33
C PHE A 145 -14.50 -4.01 2.70
N VAL A 146 -13.19 -4.25 2.79
CA VAL A 146 -12.17 -3.38 2.22
C VAL A 146 -12.29 -3.30 0.69
N ASP A 147 -12.53 -4.43 0.03
CA ASP A 147 -12.75 -4.50 -1.42
C ASP A 147 -13.98 -3.66 -1.83
N GLN A 148 -15.12 -3.85 -1.17
CA GLN A 148 -16.33 -3.07 -1.43
C GLN A 148 -16.14 -1.58 -1.13
N PHE A 149 -15.46 -1.25 -0.04
CA PHE A 149 -15.14 0.13 0.32
C PHE A 149 -14.26 0.80 -0.75
N VAL A 150 -13.17 0.15 -1.17
CA VAL A 150 -12.26 0.68 -2.19
C VAL A 150 -12.99 0.86 -3.53
N ARG A 151 -13.76 -0.15 -3.97
CA ARG A 151 -14.58 -0.05 -5.18
C ARG A 151 -15.58 1.10 -5.08
N SER A 152 -16.25 1.23 -3.94
CA SER A 152 -17.20 2.31 -3.68
C SER A 152 -16.53 3.67 -3.82
N ILE A 153 -15.39 3.91 -3.16
CA ILE A 153 -14.69 5.19 -3.21
C ILE A 153 -14.22 5.53 -4.64
N ILE A 154 -13.62 4.57 -5.35
CA ILE A 154 -13.17 4.78 -6.74
C ILE A 154 -14.37 5.10 -7.65
N SER A 155 -15.49 4.40 -7.47
CA SER A 155 -16.72 4.62 -8.25
C SER A 155 -17.46 5.91 -7.88
N SER A 156 -17.40 6.36 -6.61
CA SER A 156 -18.16 7.49 -6.07
C SER A 156 -17.43 8.82 -6.12
N HIS A 157 -16.10 8.84 -6.37
CA HIS A 157 -15.33 10.06 -6.59
C HIS A 157 -15.69 10.78 -7.93
N ALA A 158 -16.90 10.53 -8.42
CA ALA A 158 -17.51 10.97 -9.66
C ALA A 158 -18.41 12.22 -9.49
N SER A 159 -18.48 12.86 -8.32
CA SER A 159 -19.50 13.90 -8.09
C SER A 159 -19.11 14.98 -7.07
N THR A 160 -17.89 15.51 -7.11
CA THR A 160 -17.52 16.63 -6.23
C THR A 160 -16.65 17.69 -6.90
N GLU A 161 -16.77 17.86 -8.22
CA GLU A 161 -16.08 18.95 -8.94
C GLU A 161 -16.89 19.60 -10.07
N SER A 162 -18.22 19.44 -10.10
CA SER A 162 -19.07 20.10 -11.10
C SER A 162 -20.34 20.71 -10.51
N SER A 163 -20.18 21.78 -9.74
CA SER A 163 -21.24 22.76 -9.54
C SER A 163 -20.66 24.10 -9.07
N THR A 164 -19.81 24.69 -9.92
CA THR A 164 -19.76 26.15 -10.05
C THR A 164 -20.40 26.47 -11.39
N SER A 165 -21.71 26.65 -11.33
CA SER A 165 -22.56 27.02 -12.45
C SER A 165 -22.03 28.27 -13.14
N SER A 166 -21.75 28.12 -14.43
CA SER A 166 -21.81 29.18 -15.43
C SER A 166 -23.22 29.80 -15.45
N ASN A 167 -23.30 31.09 -15.19
CA ASN A 167 -24.32 32.04 -15.66
C ASN A 167 -23.74 33.43 -15.36
N THR A 168 -23.62 34.39 -16.27
CA THR A 168 -24.42 34.68 -17.47
C THR A 168 -23.60 35.65 -18.34
N THR A 169 -23.49 35.37 -19.64
CA THR A 169 -23.08 36.36 -20.64
C THR A 169 -24.34 36.93 -21.28
N SER A 170 -24.60 38.21 -21.08
CA SER A 170 -25.50 38.99 -21.94
C SER A 170 -24.93 40.40 -22.08
N THR A 171 -23.97 40.52 -23.00
CA THR A 171 -23.50 41.78 -23.56
C THR A 171 -24.60 42.31 -24.48
N ALA A 172 -25.38 43.28 -24.02
CA ALA A 172 -26.30 44.04 -24.87
C ALA A 172 -25.65 45.38 -25.22
N ALA A 173 -24.95 45.42 -26.35
CA ALA A 173 -24.59 46.66 -27.01
C ALA A 173 -25.48 46.79 -28.25
N ASN A 174 -26.54 47.61 -28.17
CA ASN A 174 -27.08 48.28 -29.34
C ASN A 174 -27.91 49.52 -28.92
N ALA A 175 -27.23 50.65 -28.75
CA ALA A 175 -27.88 51.96 -28.76
C ALA A 175 -27.81 52.47 -30.21
N THR A 176 -28.92 52.37 -30.93
CA THR A 176 -29.14 53.11 -32.19
C THR A 176 -30.54 53.69 -32.14
N ALA A 177 -30.60 55.01 -32.19
CA ALA A 177 -31.79 55.85 -32.10
C ALA A 177 -32.78 55.62 -33.25
N PRO A 178 -34.05 56.04 -33.05
CA PRO A 178 -34.67 56.88 -34.08
C PRO A 178 -35.52 58.02 -33.50
N GLY A 179 -35.61 59.14 -34.23
CA GLY A 179 -36.62 60.19 -34.05
C GLY A 179 -36.05 61.58 -33.90
#